data_AF-A0A060CCD7-F1
#
_entry.id   AF-A0A060CCD7-F1
#
_cell.length_a   1.000
_cell.length_b   1.000
_cell.length_c   1.000
_cell.angle_alpha   90.00
_cell.angle_beta   90.00
_cell.angle_gamma   90.00
#
_symmetry.space_group_name_H-M   'P 1'
#
loop_
_entity.id
_entity.type
_entity.pdbx_description
1 polymer ?
#
loop_
_entity_poly.entity_id
_entity_poly.type
_entity_poly.pdbx_seq_one_letter_code
_entity_poly.pdbx_strand_id
1 'polypeptide(L)' 'VITDGDFQLVKDNDQDPAVFAYTRRNSDQQLLVICNFTDQTLERDYSLVPEAKLILQNYQGKMTTSLRPYEARVYLTD' A
#
# COMPACT_ATOMS: atom_id res chain seq x y z
N VAL A 1 5.48 14.25 -3.15
CA VAL A 1 4.51 13.38 -2.43
C VAL A 1 5.04 12.71 -1.15
N ILE A 2 6.29 12.22 -1.06
CA ILE A 2 6.79 11.50 0.14
C ILE A 2 6.88 12.41 1.38
N THR A 3 7.40 13.62 1.22
CA THR A 3 7.65 14.57 2.32
C THR A 3 6.50 15.55 2.55
N ASP A 4 5.79 15.91 1.47
CA ASP A 4 4.84 17.01 1.37
C ASP A 4 3.40 16.58 1.09
N GLY A 5 3.15 15.29 0.80
CA GLY A 5 1.80 14.82 0.51
C GLY A 5 0.92 14.76 1.76
N ASP A 6 -0.35 15.11 1.63
CA ASP A 6 -1.33 14.97 2.70
C ASP A 6 -1.59 13.48 2.99
N PHE A 7 -1.72 13.14 4.26
CA PHE A 7 -2.04 11.78 4.70
C PHE A 7 -3.54 11.53 4.63
N GLN A 8 -3.93 10.35 4.12
CA GLN A 8 -5.30 9.85 4.22
C GLN A 8 -5.31 8.35 4.46
N LEU A 9 -6.10 7.90 5.44
CA LEU A 9 -6.33 6.47 5.66
C LEU A 9 -7.10 5.87 4.47
N VAL A 10 -6.73 4.68 4.01
CA VAL A 10 -7.52 3.97 3.00
C VAL A 10 -8.91 3.65 3.57
N LYS A 11 -9.94 3.75 2.73
CA LYS A 11 -11.32 3.47 3.12
C LYS A 11 -11.43 2.11 3.84
N ASP A 12 -12.16 2.10 4.95
CA ASP A 12 -12.43 0.93 5.81
C ASP A 12 -11.18 0.32 6.47
N ASN A 13 -10.00 0.92 6.34
CA ASN A 13 -8.77 0.40 6.96
C ASN A 13 -8.74 0.58 8.49
N ASP A 14 -9.58 1.48 9.03
CA ASP A 14 -9.83 1.60 10.47
C ASP A 14 -10.47 0.34 11.09
N GLN A 15 -11.07 -0.52 10.25
CA GLN A 15 -11.66 -1.79 10.65
C GLN A 15 -10.72 -3.00 10.41
N ASP A 16 -9.51 -2.77 9.87
CA ASP A 16 -8.52 -3.82 9.61
C ASP A 16 -7.39 -3.78 10.65
N PRO A 17 -7.40 -4.67 11.66
CA PRO A 17 -6.36 -4.68 12.68
C PRO A 17 -5.02 -5.25 12.19
N ALA A 18 -4.98 -5.87 11.00
CA ALA A 18 -3.83 -6.64 10.53
C ALA A 18 -3.00 -5.89 9.48
N VAL A 19 -3.62 -4.98 8.72
CA VAL A 19 -2.94 -4.24 7.65
C VAL A 19 -3.15 -2.76 7.86
N PHE A 20 -2.06 -2.00 7.84
CA PHE A 20 -2.12 -0.54 7.82
C PHE A 20 -1.89 -0.06 6.40
N ALA A 21 -2.90 0.58 5.81
CA ALA A 21 -2.86 1.11 4.46
C ALA A 21 -3.33 2.55 4.42
N TYR A 22 -2.54 3.40 3.78
CA TYR A 22 -2.80 4.83 3.68
C TYR A 22 -2.27 5.39 2.37
N THR A 23 -2.75 6.55 1.99
CA THR A 23 -2.23 7.31 0.87
C THR A 23 -1.48 8.56 1.33
N ARG A 24 -0.53 8.99 0.49
CA ARG A 24 0.05 10.32 0.54
C ARG A 24 -0.26 10.99 -0.78
N ARG A 25 -0.82 12.19 -0.79
CA ARG A 25 -1.23 12.85 -2.04
C ARG A 25 -0.84 14.32 -2.07
N ASN A 26 -0.29 14.79 -3.18
CA ASN A 26 -0.17 16.22 -3.48
C ASN A 26 -0.89 16.53 -4.81
N SER A 27 -0.64 17.69 -5.43
CA SER A 27 -1.30 18.10 -6.67
C SER A 27 -0.99 17.20 -7.87
N ASP A 28 0.17 16.54 -7.85
CA ASP A 28 0.74 15.92 -9.04
C ASP A 28 0.79 14.40 -8.97
N GLN A 29 0.75 13.84 -7.75
CA GLN A 29 1.02 12.42 -7.51
C GLN A 29 0.33 11.89 -6.25
N GLN A 30 0.14 10.57 -6.21
CA GLN A 30 -0.34 9.83 -5.05
C GLN A 30 0.55 8.60 -4.78
N LEU A 31 0.87 8.37 -3.51
CA LEU A 31 1.37 7.10 -3.01
C LEU A 31 0.25 6.30 -2.38
N LEU A 32 0.25 4.99 -2.60
CA LEU A 32 -0.45 4.00 -1.78
C LEU A 32 0.59 3.18 -1.03
N VAL A 33 0.57 3.27 0.29
CA VAL A 33 1.44 2.51 1.20
C VAL A 33 0.60 1.41 1.84
N ILE A 34 1.08 0.17 1.78
CA ILE A 34 0.41 -1.01 2.34
C ILE A 34 1.43 -1.77 3.18
N CYS A 35 1.12 -2.02 4.44
CA CYS A 35 1.96 -2.77 5.35
C CYS A 35 1.15 -3.82 6.10
N ASN A 36 1.51 -5.10 5.93
CA ASN A 36 1.03 -6.17 6.81
C ASN A 36 1.76 -6.07 8.15
N PHE A 37 1.04 -5.89 9.26
CA PHE A 37 1.60 -5.78 10.61
C PHE A 37 1.64 -7.13 11.36
N THR A 38 1.35 -8.23 10.66
CA THR A 38 1.26 -9.56 11.25
C THR A 38 2.28 -10.53 10.64
N ASP A 39 2.45 -11.66 11.31
CA ASP A 39 3.22 -12.81 10.83
C ASP A 39 2.40 -13.75 9.93
N GLN A 40 1.19 -13.36 9.53
CA GLN A 40 0.28 -14.17 8.72
C GLN A 40 0.29 -13.73 7.26
N THR A 41 0.00 -14.67 6.35
CA THR A 41 -0.34 -14.33 4.96
C THR A 41 -1.79 -13.87 4.89
N LEU A 42 -2.05 -12.70 4.30
CA LEU A 42 -3.37 -12.08 4.26
C LEU A 42 -3.80 -11.81 2.83
N GLU A 43 -5.05 -12.09 2.48
CA GLU A 43 -5.62 -11.63 1.21
C GLU A 43 -6.16 -10.20 1.37
N ARG A 44 -5.61 -9.26 0.61
CA ARG A 44 -6.08 -7.88 0.54
C ARG A 44 -5.94 -7.35 -0.88
N ASP A 45 -7.08 -7.15 -1.53
CA ASP A 45 -7.11 -6.52 -2.84
C ASP A 45 -7.36 -5.02 -2.68
N TYR A 46 -6.40 -4.22 -3.13
CA TYR A 46 -6.49 -2.75 -3.16
C TYR A 46 -6.92 -2.23 -4.54
N SER A 47 -7.30 -3.12 -5.47
CA SER A 47 -7.77 -2.79 -6.82
C SER A 47 -6.85 -1.79 -7.52
N LEU A 48 -5.56 -2.12 -7.58
CA LEU A 48 -4.54 -1.27 -8.19
C LEU A 48 -4.90 -0.94 -9.64
N VAL A 49 -4.81 0.34 -9.98
CA VAL A 49 -4.95 0.79 -11.37
C VAL A 49 -3.73 0.36 -12.20
N PRO A 50 -3.88 0.11 -13.51
CA PRO A 50 -2.78 -0.33 -14.38
C PRO A 50 -1.54 0.59 -14.35
N GLU A 51 -1.74 1.88 -14.09
CA GLU A 51 -0.71 2.91 -14.06
C GLU A 51 0.08 2.92 -12.73
N ALA A 52 -0.34 2.16 -11.73
CA ALA A 52 0.30 2.11 -10.42
C ALA A 52 1.69 1.46 -10.51
N LYS A 53 2.74 2.25 -10.25
CA LYS A 53 4.13 1.81 -10.30
C LYS A 53 4.58 1.37 -8.90
N LEU A 54 5.02 0.12 -8.76
CA LEU A 54 5.64 -0.35 -7.53
C LEU A 54 7.03 0.28 -7.37
N ILE A 55 7.20 1.16 -6.38
CA ILE A 55 8.46 1.89 -6.15
C ILE A 55 9.27 1.34 -4.97
N LEU A 56 8.65 0.59 -4.07
CA LEU A 56 9.30 -0.05 -2.94
C LEU A 56 8.60 -1.35 -2.57
N GLN A 57 9.39 -2.39 -2.33
CA GLN A 57 8.95 -3.67 -1.77
C GLN A 57 10.06 -4.23 -0.89
N ASN A 58 9.71 -4.81 0.26
CA ASN A 58 10.68 -5.48 1.13
C ASN A 58 10.87 -6.97 0.81
N TYR A 59 9.96 -7.55 0.03
CA TYR A 59 10.11 -8.89 -0.49
C TYR A 59 10.25 -8.88 -2.01
N GLN A 60 11.13 -9.74 -2.53
CA GLN A 60 11.33 -9.93 -3.96
C GLN A 60 10.27 -10.87 -4.57
N GLY A 61 10.22 -10.90 -5.91
CA GLY A 61 9.37 -11.79 -6.68
C GLY A 61 8.12 -11.11 -7.26
N LYS A 62 7.22 -11.92 -7.81
CA LYS A 62 5.98 -11.45 -8.41
C LYS A 62 5.00 -11.02 -7.31
N MET A 63 4.39 -9.85 -7.50
CA MET A 63 3.30 -9.39 -6.62
C MET A 63 2.00 -10.14 -6.91
N THR A 64 1.27 -10.41 -5.83
CA THR A 64 -0.05 -11.06 -5.80
C THR A 64 -1.00 -10.21 -4.96
N THR A 65 -2.29 -10.56 -4.93
CA THR A 65 -3.27 -9.97 -4.00
C THR A 65 -3.00 -10.36 -2.54
N SER A 66 -2.25 -11.44 -2.31
CA SER A 66 -1.81 -11.83 -0.99
C SER A 66 -0.64 -10.97 -0.50
N LEU A 67 -0.71 -10.53 0.75
CA LEU A 67 0.38 -9.92 1.50
C LEU A 67 1.05 -11.01 2.33
N ARG A 68 2.35 -11.21 2.14
CA ARG A 68 3.18 -12.10 2.97
C ARG A 68 3.33 -11.53 4.38
N PRO A 69 3.74 -12.35 5.36
CA PRO A 69 4.10 -11.89 6.70
C PRO A 69 5.00 -10.66 6.63
N TYR A 70 4.62 -9.58 7.32
CA TYR A 70 5.36 -8.32 7.34
C TYR A 70 5.66 -7.67 5.98
N GLU A 71 4.92 -8.01 4.93
CA GLU A 71 5.14 -7.43 3.61
C GLU A 71 4.71 -5.96 3.56
N ALA A 72 5.58 -5.13 3.01
CA ALA A 72 5.36 -3.72 2.75
C ALA A 72 5.51 -3.45 1.25
N ARG A 73 4.55 -2.71 0.70
CA ARG A 73 4.51 -2.33 -0.72
C ARG A 73 4.15 -0.85 -0.82
N VAL A 74 4.83 -0.14 -1.71
CA VAL A 74 4.52 1.26 -2.01
C VAL A 74 4.32 1.41 -3.51
N TYR A 75 3.14 1.90 -3.88
CA TYR A 75 2.77 2.19 -5.27
C TYR A 75 2.67 3.69 -5.49
N LEU A 76 3.14 4.16 -6.65
CA LEU A 76 3.05 5.54 -7.11
C LEU A 76 2.11 5.63 -8.31
N THR A 77 1.17 6.56 -8.27
CA THR A 77 0.36 6.99 -9.42
C THR A 77 0.53 8.50 -9.60
N ASP A 78 0.45 8.97 -10.85
CA ASP A 78 0.35 10.39 -11.17
C ASP A 78 -1.10 10.87 -10.97
#